data_AF-A0A9K3NJN2-F1
#
_entry.id   AF-A0A9K3NJN2-F1
#
_cell.length_a   1.000
_cell.length_b   1.000
_cell.length_c   1.000
_cell.angle_alpha   90.00
_cell.angle_beta   90.00
_cell.angle_gamma   90.00
#
_symmetry.space_group_name_H-M   'P 1'
#
loop_
_entity.id
_entity.type
_entity.pdbx_description
1 polymer ?
#
loop_
_entity_poly.entity_id
_entity_poly.type
_entity_poly.pdbx_seq_one_letter_code
_entity_poly.pdbx_strand_id
1 'polypeptide(L)'
;MSQKSASSSSNKSTQFVEPSNFICSCGAATCYKLSRTEANPNRRFLCCKQECGFIRWADTPSSSSAPSSSCHGCDKVIPVLLRSMENKDDFAIKKAKEAMFLKMCLLFSWLMIVVVYMYF
;
A
#
# COMPACT_ATOMS: atom_id res chain seq x y z
N MET A 1 25.34 -13.82 -46.75
CA MET A 1 24.28 -14.44 -45.92
C MET A 1 24.83 -14.56 -44.51
N SER A 2 24.26 -14.09 -43.41
CA SER A 2 23.10 -13.25 -43.12
C SER A 2 23.27 -12.72 -41.68
N GLN A 3 23.06 -11.42 -41.52
CA GLN A 3 22.49 -10.68 -40.37
C GLN A 3 23.00 -10.89 -38.93
N LYS A 4 23.56 -9.80 -38.39
CA LYS A 4 23.57 -9.40 -36.97
C LYS A 4 22.14 -9.19 -36.47
N SER A 5 21.85 -9.49 -35.20
CA SER A 5 20.73 -8.86 -34.47
C SER A 5 20.99 -8.87 -32.97
N ALA A 6 21.39 -7.70 -32.45
CA ALA A 6 21.28 -7.34 -31.05
C ALA A 6 19.82 -6.96 -30.80
N SER A 7 19.11 -7.75 -29.99
CA SER A 7 17.73 -7.44 -29.61
C SER A 7 17.72 -6.51 -28.40
N SER A 8 18.00 -5.23 -28.64
CA SER A 8 17.63 -4.15 -27.73
C SER A 8 16.10 -4.07 -27.66
N SER A 9 15.51 -4.76 -26.69
CA SER A 9 14.10 -4.59 -26.33
C SER A 9 13.92 -3.22 -25.68
N SER A 10 13.74 -2.20 -26.53
CA SER A 10 13.28 -0.88 -26.13
C SER A 10 11.81 -1.03 -25.72
N ASN A 11 11.58 -1.32 -24.43
CA ASN A 11 10.27 -1.23 -23.80
C ASN A 11 9.85 0.25 -23.78
N LYS A 12 9.35 0.74 -24.91
CA LYS A 12 8.68 2.03 -25.00
C LYS A 12 7.33 1.88 -24.32
N SER A 13 7.34 1.97 -22.99
CA SER A 13 6.13 2.07 -22.17
C SER A 13 5.37 3.31 -22.63
N THR A 14 4.40 3.10 -23.51
CA THR A 14 3.43 4.12 -23.92
C THR A 14 2.71 4.59 -22.67
N GLN A 15 3.20 5.70 -22.09
CA GLN A 15 2.54 6.37 -20.99
C GLN A 15 1.17 6.81 -21.51
N PHE A 16 0.09 6.29 -20.94
CA PHE A 16 -1.25 6.78 -21.19
C PHE A 16 -1.31 8.24 -20.73
N VAL A 17 -1.25 9.18 -21.68
CA VAL A 17 -1.33 10.61 -21.42
C VAL A 17 -2.81 10.95 -21.26
N GLU A 18 -3.31 10.86 -20.02
CA GLU A 18 -4.66 11.30 -19.72
C GLU A 18 -4.73 12.84 -19.83
N PRO A 19 -5.66 13.39 -20.63
CA PRO A 19 -5.86 14.84 -20.73
C PRO A 19 -6.41 15.38 -19.41
N SER A 20 -5.94 16.55 -18.99
CA SER A 20 -6.45 17.22 -17.79
C SER A 20 -7.18 18.52 -18.16
N ASN A 21 -8.14 18.94 -17.33
CA ASN A 21 -8.88 20.19 -17.51
C ASN A 21 -8.10 21.44 -17.05
N PHE A 22 -6.81 21.31 -16.70
CA PHE A 22 -5.99 22.40 -16.19
C PHE A 22 -5.12 22.99 -17.32
N ILE A 23 -5.06 24.32 -17.40
CA ILE A 23 -4.32 25.07 -18.42
C ILE A 23 -3.05 25.66 -17.76
N CYS A 24 -1.86 25.46 -18.36
CA CYS A 24 -0.61 26.11 -17.92
C CYS A 24 -0.79 27.63 -18.07
N SER A 25 -0.10 28.42 -17.25
CA SER A 25 -0.04 29.88 -17.41
C SER A 25 0.45 30.34 -18.80
N CYS A 26 1.09 29.45 -19.57
CA CYS A 26 1.46 29.69 -20.97
C CYS A 26 0.30 29.52 -21.97
N GLY A 27 -0.92 29.22 -21.50
CA GLY A 27 -2.11 29.00 -22.33
C GLY A 27 -2.26 27.58 -22.89
N ALA A 28 -1.29 26.69 -22.67
CA ALA A 28 -1.33 25.32 -23.18
C ALA A 28 -2.03 24.35 -22.22
N ALA A 29 -2.63 23.30 -22.78
CA ALA A 29 -3.20 22.22 -21.98
C ALA A 29 -2.13 21.45 -21.19
N THR A 30 -2.49 20.97 -20.00
CA THR A 30 -1.63 20.09 -19.19
C THR A 30 -2.09 18.63 -19.28
N CYS A 31 -1.17 17.71 -18.96
CA CYS A 31 -1.45 16.29 -18.94
C CYS A 31 -0.91 15.61 -17.68
N TYR A 32 -1.48 14.46 -17.33
CA TYR A 32 -1.01 13.65 -16.22
C TYR A 32 0.18 12.79 -16.62
N LYS A 33 1.18 12.72 -15.74
CA LYS A 33 2.32 11.80 -15.79
C LYS A 33 2.54 11.14 -14.44
N LEU A 34 3.20 9.98 -14.46
CA LEU A 34 3.62 9.28 -13.24
C LEU A 34 5.09 9.57 -12.96
N SER A 35 5.36 9.94 -11.71
CA SER A 35 6.71 10.11 -11.18
C SER A 35 7.42 8.76 -11.12
N ARG A 36 8.69 8.75 -11.55
CA ARG A 36 9.58 7.58 -11.52
C ARG A 36 10.74 7.75 -10.54
N THR A 37 10.68 8.78 -9.69
CA THR A 37 11.72 9.03 -8.69
C THR A 37 11.55 8.07 -7.51
N GLU A 38 12.65 7.57 -6.95
CA GLU A 38 12.67 6.74 -5.72
C GLU A 38 11.94 7.40 -4.54
N ALA A 39 12.00 8.74 -4.43
CA ALA A 39 11.34 9.49 -3.37
C ALA A 39 9.80 9.56 -3.51
N ASN A 40 9.29 9.43 -4.73
CA ASN A 40 7.86 9.56 -5.05
C ASN A 40 7.47 8.60 -6.19
N PRO A 41 7.59 7.27 -6.00
CA PRO A 41 7.36 6.31 -7.08
C PRO A 41 5.86 6.26 -7.42
N ASN A 42 5.55 6.23 -8.71
CA ASN A 42 4.18 6.11 -9.25
C ASN A 42 3.19 7.20 -8.80
N ARG A 43 3.68 8.32 -8.28
CA ARG A 43 2.83 9.46 -7.90
C ARG A 43 2.45 10.30 -9.11
N ARG A 44 1.19 10.75 -9.21
CA ARG A 44 0.69 11.51 -10.37
C ARG A 44 1.02 13.00 -10.28
N PHE A 45 1.54 13.58 -11.36
CA PHE A 45 1.76 15.02 -11.50
C PHE A 45 1.22 15.54 -12.84
N LEU A 46 0.81 16.80 -12.84
CA LEU A 46 0.42 17.58 -14.00
C LEU A 46 1.67 18.25 -14.58
N CYS A 47 1.86 18.13 -15.89
CA CYS A 47 2.89 18.89 -16.61
C CYS A 47 2.32 19.55 -17.87
N CYS A 48 2.92 20.66 -18.28
CA CYS A 48 2.56 21.32 -19.53
C CYS A 48 3.01 20.52 -20.76
N LYS A 49 2.17 20.50 -21.80
CA LYS A 49 2.50 19.89 -23.10
C LYS A 49 3.53 20.68 -23.91
N GLN A 50 3.62 21.99 -23.72
CA GLN A 50 4.56 22.88 -24.42
C GLN A 50 5.86 23.12 -23.63
N GLU A 51 6.14 22.29 -22.62
CA GLU A 51 7.40 22.34 -21.87
C GLU A 51 7.71 23.71 -21.22
N CYS A 52 6.66 24.47 -20.84
CA CYS A 52 6.75 25.74 -20.10
C CYS A 52 7.44 25.61 -18.70
N GLY A 53 7.89 24.42 -18.31
CA GLY A 53 8.43 24.12 -16.98
C GLY A 53 7.39 23.93 -15.87
N PHE A 54 6.09 24.08 -16.19
CA PHE A 54 5.01 23.88 -15.21
C PHE A 54 4.92 22.43 -14.76
N ILE A 55 5.03 22.22 -13.44
CA ILE A 55 4.87 20.93 -12.75
C ILE A 55 4.05 21.15 -11.48
N ARG A 56 3.01 20.34 -11.27
CA ARG A 56 2.20 20.36 -10.05
C ARG A 56 1.75 18.95 -9.68
N TRP A 57 1.76 18.60 -8.39
CA TRP A 57 1.22 17.30 -7.95
C TRP A 57 -0.30 17.24 -8.11
N ALA A 58 -0.81 16.11 -8.61
CA ALA A 58 -2.24 15.92 -8.86
C ALA A 58 -3.07 15.81 -7.56
N ASP A 59 -2.43 15.43 -6.45
CA ASP A 59 -3.12 15.22 -5.16
C ASP A 59 -3.44 16.52 -4.42
N THR A 60 -2.95 17.68 -4.91
CA THR A 60 -3.30 18.95 -4.26
C THR A 60 -4.75 19.26 -4.58
N PRO A 61 -5.66 19.36 -3.59
CA PRO A 61 -7.02 19.82 -3.86
C PRO A 61 -6.90 21.23 -4.44
N SER A 62 -7.33 21.40 -5.70
CA SER A 62 -7.53 22.74 -6.25
C SER A 62 -8.60 23.41 -5.39
N SER A 63 -8.23 24.53 -4.76
CA SER A 63 -9.01 25.29 -3.79
C SER A 63 -10.27 25.97 -4.38
N SER A 64 -11.04 25.31 -5.25
CA SER A 64 -12.29 25.86 -5.80
C SER A 64 -13.37 24.85 -6.17
N SER A 65 -13.25 23.58 -5.82
CA SER A 65 -14.40 22.65 -5.85
C SER A 65 -14.10 21.42 -5.00
N ALA A 66 -14.56 21.45 -3.75
CA ALA A 66 -14.86 20.23 -3.03
C ALA A 66 -15.92 19.47 -3.86
N PRO A 67 -15.66 18.21 -4.21
CA PRO A 67 -15.94 17.14 -3.29
C PRO A 67 -14.64 16.46 -2.87
N SER A 68 -14.53 16.20 -1.56
CA SER A 68 -13.63 15.18 -1.03
C SER A 68 -13.60 14.01 -1.99
N SER A 69 -12.41 13.65 -2.46
CA SER A 69 -12.14 12.46 -3.23
C SER A 69 -12.58 11.24 -2.42
N SER A 70 -13.86 10.90 -2.51
CA SER A 70 -14.34 9.56 -2.22
C SER A 70 -13.84 8.70 -3.37
N CYS A 71 -12.69 8.07 -3.13
CA CYS A 71 -12.17 7.04 -3.99
C CYS A 71 -13.18 5.88 -3.95
N HIS A 72 -14.07 5.79 -4.94
CA HIS A 72 -15.11 4.75 -5.09
C HIS A 72 -14.60 3.29 -5.09
N GLY A 73 -13.28 3.06 -4.98
CA GLY A 73 -12.67 1.74 -4.79
C GLY A 73 -12.04 1.51 -3.41
N CYS A 74 -11.80 2.55 -2.61
CA CYS A 74 -11.13 2.43 -1.30
C CYS A 74 -12.12 2.11 -0.15
N ASP A 75 -13.41 2.40 -0.32
CA ASP A 75 -14.46 2.06 0.64
C ASP A 75 -14.56 0.55 0.90
N LYS A 76 -14.13 -0.28 -0.06
CA LYS A 76 -14.11 -1.74 0.08
C LYS A 76 -12.79 -2.27 0.66
N VAL A 77 -11.71 -1.50 0.58
CA VAL A 77 -10.38 -1.91 1.06
C VAL A 77 -10.29 -1.76 2.58
N ILE A 78 -10.85 -0.69 3.14
CA ILE A 78 -10.89 -0.44 4.58
C ILE A 78 -11.55 -1.60 5.37
N PRO A 79 -12.76 -2.10 5.02
CA PRO A 79 -13.38 -3.20 5.76
C PRO A 79 -12.63 -4.52 5.59
N VAL A 80 -11.97 -4.76 4.45
CA VAL A 80 -11.17 -5.97 4.22
C VAL A 80 -9.93 -5.99 5.09
N LEU A 81 -9.23 -4.85 5.19
CA LEU A 81 -8.05 -4.72 6.04
C LEU A 81 -8.40 -4.86 7.53
N LEU A 82 -9.50 -4.24 7.96
CA LEU A 82 -9.98 -4.36 9.34
C LEU A 82 -10.31 -5.82 9.71
N ARG A 83 -11.01 -6.57 8.85
CA ARG A 83 -11.26 -8.01 9.06
C ARG A 83 -9.98 -8.84 9.12
N SER A 84 -8.96 -8.49 8.32
CA SER A 84 -7.68 -9.20 8.35
C SER A 84 -6.90 -8.97 9.65
N MET A 85 -7.06 -7.80 10.28
CA MET A 85 -6.46 -7.49 11.57
C MET A 85 -7.18 -8.20 12.72
N GLU A 86 -8.52 -8.17 12.73
CA GLU A 86 -9.35 -8.87 13.72
C GLU A 86 -9.01 -10.37 13.77
N ASN A 87 -8.88 -11.03 12.60
CA ASN A 87 -8.49 -12.44 12.54
C ASN A 87 -7.10 -12.74 13.13
N LYS A 88 -6.16 -11.81 13.06
CA LYS A 88 -4.79 -11.99 13.62
C LYS A 88 -4.81 -11.88 15.14
N ASP A 89 -5.58 -10.94 15.67
CA ASP A 89 -5.74 -10.76 17.11
C ASP A 89 -6.42 -11.98 17.74
N ASP A 90 -7.46 -12.52 17.09
CA ASP A 90 -8.13 -13.75 17.53
C ASP A 90 -7.19 -14.97 17.55
N PHE A 91 -6.33 -15.09 16.54
CA PHE A 91 -5.33 -16.16 16.49
C PHE A 91 -4.31 -16.04 17.63
N ALA A 92 -3.83 -14.82 17.89
CA ALA A 92 -2.91 -14.54 18.99
C ALA A 92 -3.54 -14.86 20.35
N ILE A 93 -4.81 -14.48 20.56
CA ILE A 93 -5.56 -14.77 21.79
C ILE A 93 -5.72 -16.29 21.98
N LYS A 94 -6.07 -17.04 20.94
CA LYS A 94 -6.20 -18.52 21.01
C LYS A 94 -4.88 -19.17 21.40
N LYS A 95 -3.78 -18.78 20.77
CA LYS A 95 -2.43 -19.28 21.10
C LYS A 95 -2.01 -18.94 22.52
N ALA A 96 -2.33 -17.74 23.00
CA ALA A 96 -2.06 -17.35 24.37
C ALA A 96 -2.82 -18.21 25.39
N LYS A 97 -4.10 -18.54 25.12
CA LYS A 97 -4.92 -19.41 25.99
C LYS A 97 -4.38 -20.83 26.07
N GLU A 98 -4.02 -21.44 24.94
CA GLU A 98 -3.40 -22.77 24.91
C GLU A 98 -2.10 -22.81 25.73
N ALA A 99 -1.26 -21.79 25.56
CA ALA A 99 -0.01 -21.67 26.32
C ALA A 99 -0.26 -21.47 27.82
N MET A 100 -1.27 -20.67 28.21
CA MET A 100 -1.64 -20.50 29.62
C MET A 100 -2.14 -21.80 30.24
N PHE A 101 -2.99 -22.56 29.53
CA PHE A 101 -3.49 -23.83 30.02
C PHE A 101 -2.36 -24.85 30.22
N LEU A 102 -1.46 -24.98 29.24
CA LEU A 102 -0.32 -25.89 29.33
C LEU A 102 0.62 -25.51 30.49
N LYS A 103 0.89 -24.21 30.68
CA LYS A 103 1.66 -23.70 31.82
C LYS A 103 1.00 -24.06 33.16
N MET A 104 -0.32 -23.89 33.26
CA MET A 104 -1.05 -24.24 34.47
C MET A 104 -1.00 -25.74 34.76
N CYS A 105 -1.22 -26.61 33.76
CA CYS A 105 -1.08 -28.06 33.94
C CYS A 105 0.32 -28.46 34.42
N LEU A 106 1.37 -27.82 33.87
CA LEU A 106 2.75 -28.09 34.27
C LEU A 106 3.03 -27.69 35.73
N LEU A 107 2.49 -26.55 36.16
CA LEU A 107 2.56 -26.11 37.56
C LEU A 107 1.84 -27.08 38.51
N PHE A 108 0.63 -27.53 38.16
CA PHE A 108 -0.12 -28.49 38.97
C PHE A 108 0.58 -29.86 39.05
N SER A 109 1.12 -30.35 37.94
CA SER A 109 1.88 -31.61 37.90
C SER A 109 3.10 -31.54 38.82
N TRP A 110 3.86 -30.44 38.77
CA TRP A 110 5.00 -30.23 39.66
C TRP A 110 4.61 -30.15 41.13
N LEU A 111 3.54 -29.42 41.46
CA LEU A 111 3.03 -29.36 42.84
C LEU A 111 2.63 -30.74 43.36
N MET A 112 1.94 -31.55 42.55
CA MET A 112 1.57 -32.92 42.94
C MET A 112 2.80 -33.81 43.19
N ILE A 113 3.83 -33.70 42.35
CA ILE A 113 5.08 -34.47 42.54
C ILE A 113 5.76 -34.08 43.86
N VAL A 114 5.89 -32.78 44.15
CA VAL A 114 6.52 -32.31 45.40
C VAL A 114 5.73 -32.79 46.62
N VAL A 115 4.40 -32.70 46.56
CA VAL A 115 3.52 -33.20 47.63
C VAL A 115 3.75 -34.69 47.86
N VAL A 116 3.68 -35.51 46.82
CA VAL A 116 3.91 -36.96 46.94
C VAL A 116 5.29 -37.26 47.54
N TYR A 117 6.34 -36.57 47.08
CA TYR A 117 7.70 -36.75 47.60
C TYR A 117 7.90 -36.26 49.04
N MET A 118 7.08 -35.34 49.53
CA MET A 118 7.13 -34.91 50.93
C MET A 118 6.43 -35.89 51.88
N TYR A 119 5.48 -36.66 51.37
CA TYR A 119 4.68 -37.61 52.17
C TYR A 119 5.22 -39.05 52.14
N PHE A 120 6.07 -39.40 51.16
CA PHE A 120 6.75 -40.70 51.03
C PHE A 120 8.24 -40.56 51.31
#